data_AF-A0A540VS70-F1
#
_entry.id   AF-A0A540VS70-F1
#
_cell.length_a   1.000
_cell.length_b   1.000
_cell.length_c   1.000
_cell.angle_alpha   90.00
_cell.angle_beta   90.00
_cell.angle_gamma   90.00
#
_symmetry.space_group_name_H-M   'P 1'
#
loop_
_entity.id
_entity.type
_entity.pdbx_description
1 polymer ?
#
loop_
_entity_poly.entity_id
_entity_poly.type
_entity_poly.pdbx_seq_one_letter_code
_entity_poly.pdbx_strand_id
1 'polypeptide(L)'
;MLDYKLVDGDIVVSGGAIDTVVDQAATRQRLVQKLRLWQGEWFLNTAAGFPWLQQILGQTPRPEVVSSLLRQLIEDDSGVRNVTELDLQYGGTSRELTATFTALLTNGQEEEFEVTL
;
A
#
# COMPACT_ATOMS: atom_id res chain seq x y z
N MET A 1 -12.64 8.60 6.76
CA MET A 1 -13.28 8.26 5.44
C MET A 1 -13.79 6.83 5.50
N LEU A 2 -14.96 6.55 4.91
CA LEU A 2 -15.58 5.22 4.88
C LEU A 2 -15.14 4.43 3.64
N ASP A 3 -14.86 3.15 3.81
CA ASP A 3 -14.48 2.20 2.77
C ASP A 3 -15.18 0.84 3.02
N TYR A 4 -15.25 -0.03 2.02
CA TYR A 4 -15.78 -1.39 2.20
C TYR A 4 -14.75 -2.26 2.90
N LYS A 5 -15.18 -3.08 3.85
CA LYS A 5 -14.26 -3.94 4.57
C LYS A 5 -13.86 -5.13 3.71
N LEU A 6 -12.55 -5.36 3.62
CA LEU A 6 -11.95 -6.49 2.92
C LEU A 6 -11.28 -7.45 3.92
N VAL A 7 -11.44 -8.74 3.70
CA VAL A 7 -10.68 -9.80 4.39
C VAL A 7 -10.12 -10.72 3.30
N ASP A 8 -8.80 -10.89 3.28
CA ASP A 8 -8.08 -11.67 2.26
C ASP A 8 -8.38 -11.27 0.80
N GLY A 9 -8.75 -10.01 0.59
CA GLY A 9 -9.11 -9.46 -0.72
C GLY A 9 -10.60 -9.52 -1.05
N ASP A 10 -11.40 -10.20 -0.23
CA ASP A 10 -12.84 -10.36 -0.45
C ASP A 10 -13.66 -9.34 0.35
N ILE A 11 -14.74 -8.86 -0.25
CA ILE A 11 -15.71 -7.97 0.41
C ILE A 11 -16.45 -8.74 1.50
N VAL A 12 -16.41 -8.21 2.72
CA VAL A 12 -17.13 -8.78 3.85
C VAL A 12 -18.61 -8.42 3.78
N VAL A 13 -19.48 -9.42 3.86
CA VAL A 13 -20.93 -9.26 3.99
C VAL A 13 -21.36 -9.83 5.34
N SER A 14 -22.00 -9.01 6.18
CA SER A 14 -22.49 -9.41 7.50
C SER A 14 -23.91 -8.91 7.72
N GLY A 15 -24.77 -9.73 8.33
CA GLY A 15 -26.17 -9.35 8.60
C GLY A 15 -27.00 -9.00 7.36
N GLY A 16 -26.61 -9.46 6.15
CA GLY A 16 -27.29 -9.14 4.90
C GLY A 16 -26.89 -7.80 4.26
N ALA A 17 -25.87 -7.13 4.78
CA ALA A 17 -25.33 -5.89 4.23
C ALA A 17 -23.81 -5.98 4.02
N ILE A 18 -23.26 -5.17 3.12
CA ILE A 18 -21.81 -5.04 2.95
C ILE A 18 -21.25 -4.33 4.18
N ASP A 19 -20.23 -4.93 4.79
CA ASP A 19 -19.54 -4.35 5.94
C ASP A 19 -18.59 -3.23 5.51
N THR A 20 -18.36 -2.28 6.40
CA THR A 20 -17.57 -1.08 6.12
C THR A 20 -16.48 -0.89 7.16
N VAL A 21 -15.38 -0.30 6.73
CA VAL A 21 -14.26 0.10 7.57
C VAL A 21 -14.09 1.61 7.47
N VAL A 22 -13.66 2.26 8.55
CA VAL A 22 -13.53 3.71 8.62
C VAL A 22 -12.14 4.13 9.07
N ASP A 23 -11.82 5.38 8.74
CA ASP A 23 -10.67 6.14 9.24
C ASP A 23 -9.34 5.39 9.07
N GLN A 24 -8.61 5.16 10.16
CA GLN A 24 -7.30 4.55 10.14
C GLN A 24 -7.29 3.16 9.50
N ALA A 25 -8.27 2.31 9.85
CA ALA A 25 -8.35 0.97 9.31
C ALA A 25 -8.67 0.98 7.81
N ALA A 26 -9.47 1.94 7.35
CA ALA A 26 -9.72 2.17 5.93
C ALA A 26 -8.44 2.61 5.20
N THR A 27 -7.67 3.53 5.81
CA THR A 27 -6.38 3.97 5.25
C THR A 27 -5.38 2.82 5.16
N ARG A 28 -5.24 2.00 6.21
CA ARG A 28 -4.40 0.81 6.19
C ARG A 28 -4.78 -0.12 5.03
N GLN A 29 -6.07 -0.39 4.89
CA GLN A 29 -6.57 -1.26 3.84
C GLN A 29 -6.26 -0.70 2.45
N ARG A 30 -6.53 0.59 2.20
CA ARG A 30 -6.23 1.21 0.89
C ARG A 30 -4.74 1.20 0.56
N LEU A 31 -3.87 1.49 1.52
CA LEU A 31 -2.42 1.46 1.30
C LEU A 31 -1.94 0.07 0.90
N VAL A 32 -2.43 -0.97 1.58
CA VAL A 32 -2.15 -2.37 1.23
C VAL A 32 -2.64 -2.69 -0.19
N GLN A 33 -3.86 -2.26 -0.55
CA GLN A 33 -4.41 -2.47 -1.88
C GLN A 33 -3.59 -1.74 -2.97
N LYS A 34 -3.21 -0.48 -2.73
CA LYS A 34 -2.36 0.30 -3.64
C LYS A 34 -1.00 -0.38 -3.89
N LEU A 35 -0.40 -0.95 -2.84
CA LEU A 35 0.88 -1.67 -2.94
C LEU A 35 0.75 -3.04 -3.63
N ARG A 36 -0.38 -3.72 -3.45
CA ARG A 36 -0.64 -5.04 -4.05
C ARG A 36 -1.09 -4.97 -5.51
N LEU A 37 -1.68 -3.87 -5.95
CA LEU A 37 -2.08 -3.70 -7.34
C LEU A 37 -0.84 -3.47 -8.21
N TRP A 38 -0.55 -4.39 -9.13
CA TRP A 38 0.61 -4.26 -10.00
C TRP A 38 0.29 -3.40 -11.22
N GLN A 39 1.28 -2.63 -11.67
CA GLN A 39 1.10 -1.84 -12.87
C GLN A 39 0.80 -2.73 -14.09
N GLY A 40 -0.35 -2.51 -14.71
CA GLY A 40 -0.83 -3.29 -15.85
C GLY A 40 -1.78 -4.44 -15.51
N GLU A 41 -2.03 -4.69 -14.22
CA GLU A 41 -2.93 -5.76 -13.77
C GLU A 41 -4.40 -5.45 -14.10
N TRP A 42 -4.80 -4.17 -13.94
CA TRP A 42 -6.18 -3.78 -14.19
C TRP A 42 -6.43 -3.51 -15.68
N PHE A 43 -7.21 -4.39 -16.32
CA PHE A 43 -7.47 -4.35 -17.76
C PHE A 43 -8.11 -3.05 -18.28
N LEU A 44 -8.86 -2.33 -17.45
CA LEU A 44 -9.48 -1.04 -17.84
C LEU A 44 -8.50 0.12 -17.78
N ASN A 45 -7.44 0.02 -16.98
CA ASN A 45 -6.41 1.04 -16.85
C ASN A 45 -5.07 0.38 -16.55
N THR A 46 -4.33 0.09 -17.62
CA THR A 46 -3.02 -0.56 -17.52
C THR A 46 -1.93 0.36 -16.95
N ALA A 47 -2.20 1.66 -16.80
CA ALA A 47 -1.29 2.59 -16.14
C ALA A 47 -1.48 2.61 -14.61
N ALA A 48 -2.58 2.07 -14.09
CA ALA A 48 -2.81 1.95 -12.65
C ALA A 48 -1.98 0.82 -12.04
N GLY A 49 -1.61 1.00 -10.77
CA GLY A 49 -0.82 0.05 -9.99
C GLY A 49 0.62 0.49 -9.79
N PHE A 50 1.32 -0.20 -8.90
CA PHE A 50 2.71 0.07 -8.58
C PHE A 50 3.66 -0.66 -9.55
N PRO A 51 4.74 -0.01 -10.04
CA PRO A 51 5.59 -0.52 -11.11
C PRO A 51 6.57 -1.62 -10.66
N TRP A 52 6.08 -2.65 -9.98
CA TRP A 52 6.90 -3.73 -9.42
C TRP A 52 7.79 -4.39 -10.48
N LEU A 53 7.21 -4.89 -11.58
CA LEU A 53 7.97 -5.57 -12.64
C LEU A 53 8.79 -4.60 -13.50
N GLN A 54 8.28 -3.39 -13.69
CA GLN A 54 8.85 -2.42 -14.62
C GLN A 54 10.11 -1.76 -14.03
N GLN A 55 10.13 -1.54 -12.71
CA GLN A 55 11.17 -0.73 -12.08
C GLN A 55 11.87 -1.40 -10.90
N ILE A 56 11.34 -2.48 -10.33
CA ILE A 56 11.80 -2.97 -9.02
C ILE A 56 12.22 -4.45 -9.03
N LEU A 57 11.27 -5.37 -9.14
CA LEU A 57 11.49 -6.80 -9.09
C LEU A 57 12.22 -7.28 -10.35
N GLY A 58 13.29 -8.06 -10.17
CA GLY A 58 14.11 -8.56 -11.27
C GLY A 58 14.99 -7.49 -11.94
N GLN A 59 14.93 -6.25 -11.46
CA GLN A 59 15.80 -5.16 -11.85
C GLN A 59 16.86 -4.94 -10.75
N THR A 60 17.88 -4.13 -11.05
CA THR A 60 18.81 -3.60 -10.04
C THR A 60 18.54 -2.11 -9.81
N PRO A 61 17.36 -1.73 -9.26
CA PRO A 61 17.08 -0.34 -8.97
C PRO A 61 17.99 0.15 -7.85
N ARG A 62 18.24 1.46 -7.86
CA ARG A 62 18.87 2.10 -6.72
C ARG A 62 17.85 2.14 -5.57
N PRO A 63 18.21 1.78 -4.32
CA PRO A 63 17.29 1.78 -3.19
C PRO A 63 16.52 3.10 -3.02
N GLU A 64 17.15 4.24 -3.34
CA GLU A 64 16.58 5.58 -3.25
C GLU A 64 15.43 5.80 -4.24
N VAL A 65 15.46 5.13 -5.40
CA VAL A 65 14.38 5.20 -6.38
C VAL A 65 13.16 4.45 -5.86
N VAL A 66 13.38 3.26 -5.28
CA VAL A 66 12.28 2.45 -4.75
C VAL A 66 11.63 3.13 -3.55
N SER A 67 12.44 3.68 -2.63
CA SER A 67 11.92 4.41 -1.48
C SER A 67 11.18 5.68 -1.90
N SER A 68 11.65 6.42 -2.92
CA SER A 68 10.94 7.56 -3.47
C SER A 68 9.58 7.19 -4.08
N LEU A 69 9.51 6.10 -4.85
CA LEU A 69 8.26 5.63 -5.46
C LEU A 69 7.26 5.18 -4.39
N LEU A 70 7.70 4.42 -3.39
CA LEU A 70 6.85 3.97 -2.29
C LEU A 70 6.34 5.14 -1.46
N ARG A 71 7.22 6.09 -1.13
CA ARG A 71 6.83 7.33 -0.44
C ARG A 71 5.77 8.09 -1.22
N GLN A 72 5.97 8.28 -2.52
CA GLN A 72 5.00 8.96 -3.38
C GLN A 72 3.65 8.25 -3.38
N LEU A 73 3.62 6.91 -3.48
CA LEU A 73 2.38 6.14 -3.45
C LEU A 73 1.63 6.27 -2.12
N ILE A 74 2.35 6.27 -1.00
CA ILE A 74 1.77 6.38 0.34
C ILE A 74 1.24 7.80 0.58
N GLU A 75 2.02 8.83 0.22
CA GLU A 75 1.64 10.24 0.39
C GLU A 75 0.50 10.68 -0.55
N ASP A 76 0.28 9.97 -1.66
CA ASP A 76 -0.87 10.18 -2.56
C ASP A 76 -2.20 9.66 -1.98
N ASP A 77 -2.19 8.88 -0.89
CA ASP A 77 -3.44 8.50 -0.22
C ASP A 77 -4.03 9.65 0.60
N SER A 78 -5.32 9.95 0.40
CA SER A 78 -6.01 11.04 1.12
C SER A 78 -6.06 10.88 2.65
N GLY A 79 -5.82 9.68 3.16
CA GLY A 79 -5.74 9.40 4.59
C GLY A 79 -4.38 9.74 5.20
N VAL A 80 -3.35 9.97 4.38
CA VAL A 80 -1.98 10.23 4.79
C VAL A 80 -1.65 11.71 4.59
N ARG A 81 -0.98 12.30 5.58
CA ARG A 81 -0.49 13.68 5.53
C ARG A 81 1.01 13.73 5.23
N ASN A 82 1.79 12.83 5.82
CA ASN A 82 3.23 12.77 5.62
C ASN A 82 3.76 11.39 6.00
N VAL A 83 4.80 10.90 5.31
CA VAL A 83 5.54 9.71 5.74
C VAL A 83 6.76 10.16 6.54
N THR A 84 6.86 9.78 7.80
CA THR A 84 7.99 10.18 8.67
C THR A 84 9.17 9.24 8.48
N GLU A 85 8.91 7.94 8.36
CA GLU A 85 9.93 6.91 8.24
C GLU A 85 9.53 5.89 7.18
N LEU A 86 10.51 5.36 6.44
CA LEU A 86 10.32 4.31 5.44
C LEU A 86 11.59 3.47 5.38
N ASP A 87 11.46 2.18 5.73
CA ASP A 87 12.48 1.15 5.62
C ASP A 87 12.03 0.05 4.66
N LEU A 88 12.97 -0.47 3.88
CA LEU A 88 12.73 -1.49 2.86
C LEU A 88 13.70 -2.65 3.04
N GLN A 89 13.13 -3.82 3.29
CA GLN A 89 13.89 -5.05 3.48
C GLN A 89 13.63 -6.00 2.32
N TYR A 90 14.68 -6.27 1.54
CA TYR A 90 14.64 -7.19 0.41
C TYR A 90 15.07 -8.58 0.88
N GLY A 91 14.15 -9.54 0.79
CA GLY A 91 14.41 -10.96 0.98
C GLY A 91 15.24 -11.51 -0.17
N GLY A 92 16.57 -11.50 -0.05
CA GLY A 92 17.49 -11.85 -1.14
C GLY A 92 17.27 -13.25 -1.74
N THR A 93 16.77 -14.21 -0.94
CA THR A 93 16.50 -15.58 -1.39
C THR A 93 15.02 -15.84 -1.64
N SER A 94 14.12 -15.18 -0.91
CA SER A 94 12.67 -15.39 -1.00
C SER A 94 11.97 -14.52 -2.06
N ARG A 95 12.65 -13.52 -2.63
CA ARG A 95 12.07 -12.52 -3.54
C ARG A 95 10.88 -11.76 -2.91
N GLU A 96 10.87 -11.68 -1.60
CA GLU A 96 9.90 -10.91 -0.84
C GLU A 96 10.44 -9.50 -0.60
N LEU A 97 9.54 -8.54 -0.56
CA LEU A 97 9.84 -7.20 -0.09
C LEU A 97 8.96 -6.89 1.12
N THR A 98 9.59 -6.56 2.24
CA THR A 98 8.89 -5.97 3.37
C THR A 98 9.14 -4.48 3.38
N ALA A 99 8.06 -3.71 3.32
CA ALA A 99 8.07 -2.27 3.51
C ALA A 99 7.51 -1.94 4.89
N THR A 100 8.33 -1.29 5.72
CA THR A 100 7.93 -0.79 7.03
C THR A 100 7.97 0.73 6.99
N PHE A 101 6.88 1.40 7.37
CA PHE A 101 6.81 2.85 7.32
C PHE A 101 5.94 3.42 8.41
N THR A 102 6.29 4.63 8.86
CA THR A 102 5.50 5.41 9.79
C THR A 102 4.86 6.57 9.05
N ALA A 103 3.54 6.72 9.16
CA ALA A 103 2.80 7.77 8.48
C ALA A 103 1.99 8.60 9.49
N LEU A 104 2.10 9.92 9.37
CA LEU A 104 1.21 10.88 9.99
C LEU A 104 -0.08 10.92 9.19
N LEU A 105 -1.18 10.50 9.80
CA LEU A 105 -2.51 10.51 9.20
C LEU A 105 -3.15 11.89 9.27
N THR A 106 -4.18 12.11 8.46
CA THR A 106 -4.90 13.39 8.41
C THR A 106 -5.66 13.72 9.71
N ASN A 107 -5.95 12.71 10.54
CA ASN A 107 -6.51 12.89 11.87
C ASN A 107 -5.48 13.30 12.94
N GLY A 108 -4.19 13.42 12.56
CA GLY A 108 -3.09 13.83 13.44
C GLY A 108 -2.42 12.69 14.21
N GLN A 109 -2.81 11.44 13.98
CA GLN A 109 -2.15 10.27 14.59
C GLN A 109 -0.98 9.80 13.73
N GLU A 110 0.11 9.40 14.39
CA GLU A 110 1.21 8.67 13.74
C GLU A 110 1.03 7.18 13.96
N GLU A 111 1.20 6.42 12.89
CA GLU A 111 0.95 4.99 12.86
C GLU A 111 2.03 4.27 12.07
N GLU A 112 2.44 3.11 12.58
CA GLU A 112 3.38 2.22 11.92
C GLU A 112 2.64 1.18 11.08
N PHE A 113 3.13 0.99 9.87
CA PHE A 113 2.60 0.07 8.89
C PHE A 113 3.72 -0.87 8.45
N GLU A 114 3.41 -2.15 8.44
CA GLU A 114 4.26 -3.19 7.87
C GLU A 114 3.46 -3.91 6.78
N VAL A 115 4.04 -3.97 5.58
CA VAL A 115 3.45 -4.64 4.44
C VAL A 115 4.51 -5.52 3.78
N THR A 116 4.23 -6.82 3.74
CA THR A 116 5.04 -7.80 3.00
C THR A 116 4.37 -8.11 1.67
N LEU A 117 5.19 -8.12 0.61
CA LEU A 117 4.80 -8.35 -0.78
C LEU A 117 5.63 -9.49 -1.39
#